data_AF-A0A538A361-F1
#
_entry.id   AF-A0A538A361-F1
#
_cell.length_a   1.000
_cell.length_b   1.000
_cell.length_c   1.000
_cell.angle_alpha   90.00
_cell.angle_beta   90.00
_cell.angle_gamma   90.00
#
_symmetry.space_group_name_H-M   'P 1'
#
loop_
_entity.id
_entity.type
_entity.pdbx_description
1 polymer ?
#
loop_
_entity_poly.entity_id
_entity_poly.type
_entity_poly.pdbx_seq_one_letter_code
_entity_poly.pdbx_strand_id
1 'polypeptide(L)'
;MKPRITAAAGLVCAVVILGTFTLFVGGTGHAQIAHTCSATDRQFIDTAQLNMAALGSIAEDYLHGDAKAGEVLQTTQDSLRAIEGTGPSDPSLSKTRAILAAMFTEYGKAIHADADKKHKDAGKYVYRAYGLANFAHDVLAQAKGALKQRGCDVTSLL
;
A
#
# COMPACT_ATOMS: atom_id res chain seq x y z
N MET A 1 33.89 80.00 -15.15
CA MET A 1 33.12 78.98 -14.40
C MET A 1 33.64 77.60 -14.79
N LYS A 2 33.92 76.72 -13.82
CA LYS A 2 34.53 75.39 -13.98
C LYS A 2 33.64 74.41 -14.77
N PRO A 3 34.18 73.56 -15.66
CA PRO A 3 33.47 72.39 -16.15
C PRO A 3 33.71 71.21 -15.22
N ARG A 4 32.64 70.57 -14.78
CA ARG A 4 32.57 69.19 -14.28
C ARG A 4 31.26 68.66 -14.84
N ILE A 5 31.28 67.64 -15.69
CA ILE A 5 31.09 66.23 -15.30
C ILE A 5 31.87 65.39 -16.34
N THR A 6 33.05 64.83 -16.02
CA THR A 6 33.27 63.43 -15.57
C THR A 6 32.51 62.45 -16.47
N ALA A 7 33.15 61.84 -17.49
CA ALA A 7 33.79 60.52 -17.43
C ALA A 7 32.88 59.45 -16.80
N ALA A 8 32.63 58.27 -17.37
CA ALA A 8 33.43 57.47 -18.27
C ALA A 8 32.58 56.35 -18.89
N ALA A 9 33.10 55.78 -19.99
CA ALA A 9 33.01 54.37 -20.42
C ALA A 9 31.64 53.66 -20.35
N GLY A 10 31.06 53.16 -21.45
CA GLY A 10 31.74 52.35 -22.45
C GLY A 10 31.56 50.85 -22.14
N LEU A 11 30.44 50.30 -22.62
CA LEU A 11 30.25 48.94 -23.15
C LEU A 11 30.65 47.74 -22.27
N VAL A 12 29.69 47.01 -21.70
CA VAL A 12 29.74 45.54 -21.58
C VAL A 12 28.35 44.92 -21.73
N CYS A 13 28.35 43.84 -22.48
CA CYS A 13 27.30 43.04 -23.08
C CYS A 13 26.34 42.29 -22.13
N ALA A 14 25.16 42.02 -22.70
CA ALA A 14 24.42 40.75 -22.66
C ALA A 14 23.82 40.23 -21.35
N VAL A 15 22.72 39.49 -21.55
CA VAL A 15 22.00 38.60 -20.63
C VAL A 15 20.86 39.24 -19.82
N VAL A 16 19.76 39.58 -20.50
CA VAL A 16 18.41 39.55 -19.90
C VAL A 16 17.39 39.05 -20.92
N ILE A 17 17.50 37.78 -21.33
CA ILE A 17 16.39 37.04 -21.94
C ILE A 17 16.48 35.60 -21.44
N LEU A 18 16.09 35.35 -20.19
CA LEU A 18 15.85 34.01 -19.62
C LEU A 18 15.19 34.22 -18.24
N GLY A 19 13.97 34.73 -18.24
CA GLY A 19 13.25 35.04 -17.00
C GLY A 19 11.75 34.82 -17.04
N THR A 20 11.24 34.20 -18.11
CA THR A 20 9.82 33.88 -18.27
C THR A 20 9.73 32.52 -18.98
N PHE A 21 8.93 31.60 -18.43
CA PHE A 21 8.52 30.28 -18.98
C PHE A 21 9.04 28.96 -18.36
N THR A 22 9.18 28.82 -17.04
CA THR A 22 9.18 27.46 -16.43
C THR A 22 8.52 27.36 -15.06
N LEU A 23 7.29 27.87 -14.91
CA LEU A 23 6.44 27.53 -13.75
C LEU A 23 5.01 27.15 -14.16
N PHE A 24 4.85 26.37 -15.23
CA PHE A 24 3.59 25.64 -15.50
C PHE A 24 3.88 24.35 -16.26
N VAL A 25 4.58 23.41 -15.62
CA VAL A 25 4.42 21.99 -15.95
C VAL A 25 3.61 21.36 -14.83
N GLY A 26 2.29 21.58 -14.91
CA GLY A 26 1.33 20.68 -14.31
C GLY A 26 1.42 19.35 -15.04
N GLY A 27 2.41 18.54 -14.66
CA GLY A 27 2.61 17.22 -15.22
C GLY A 27 1.53 16.29 -14.68
N THR A 28 0.56 15.93 -15.52
CA THR A 28 -0.28 14.72 -15.37
C THR A 28 0.56 13.46 -15.63
N GLY A 29 1.79 13.44 -15.13
CA GLY A 29 2.69 12.29 -15.25
C GLY A 29 2.24 11.21 -14.29
N HIS A 30 1.33 10.35 -14.73
CA HIS A 30 1.18 9.03 -14.11
C HIS A 30 2.50 8.31 -14.34
N ALA A 31 3.40 8.35 -13.36
CA ALA A 31 4.60 7.54 -13.38
C ALA A 31 4.18 6.10 -13.70
N GLN A 32 4.60 5.59 -14.86
CA GLN A 32 4.20 4.26 -15.27
C GLN A 32 4.78 3.26 -14.27
N ILE A 33 3.90 2.54 -13.57
CA ILE A 33 4.31 1.51 -12.62
C ILE A 33 4.92 0.36 -13.44
N ALA A 34 6.23 0.18 -13.29
CA ALA A 34 6.93 -0.93 -13.91
C ALA A 34 6.65 -2.20 -13.11
N HIS A 35 5.73 -3.03 -13.61
CA HIS A 35 5.38 -4.28 -12.97
C HIS A 35 6.43 -5.37 -13.16
N THR A 36 6.62 -6.19 -12.13
CA THR A 36 7.56 -7.32 -12.11
C THR A 36 6.87 -8.61 -11.69
N CYS A 37 7.57 -9.73 -11.87
CA CYS A 37 7.19 -11.01 -11.28
C CYS A 37 8.47 -11.80 -10.98
N SER A 38 9.03 -11.57 -9.80
CA SER A 38 10.18 -12.28 -9.26
C SER A 38 9.77 -13.48 -8.41
N ALA A 39 10.75 -14.23 -7.91
CA ALA A 39 10.50 -15.31 -6.95
C ALA A 39 9.84 -14.78 -5.65
N THR A 40 10.22 -13.59 -5.18
CA THR A 40 9.64 -13.00 -3.96
C THR A 40 8.23 -12.47 -4.18
N ASP A 41 7.90 -12.04 -5.41
CA ASP A 41 6.53 -11.67 -5.80
C ASP A 41 5.60 -12.88 -5.71
N ARG A 42 6.02 -14.04 -6.24
CA ARG A 42 5.26 -15.30 -6.16
C ARG A 42 5.12 -15.81 -4.73
N GLN A 43 6.22 -15.79 -3.97
CA GLN A 43 6.20 -16.14 -2.56
C GLN A 43 5.20 -15.29 -1.78
N PHE A 44 5.13 -13.97 -2.05
CA PHE A 44 4.14 -13.11 -1.43
C PHE A 44 2.71 -13.52 -1.81
N ILE A 45 2.43 -13.77 -3.08
CA ILE A 45 1.09 -14.18 -3.54
C ILE A 45 0.63 -15.47 -2.86
N ASP A 46 1.50 -16.50 -2.85
CA ASP A 46 1.20 -17.79 -2.22
C ASP A 46 0.98 -17.63 -0.72
N THR A 47 1.83 -16.84 -0.06
CA THR A 47 1.72 -16.53 1.37
C THR A 47 0.42 -15.78 1.65
N ALA A 48 0.06 -14.77 0.86
CA ALA A 48 -1.16 -14.02 1.03
C ALA A 48 -2.39 -14.89 0.86
N GLN A 49 -2.41 -15.76 -0.15
CA GLN A 49 -3.54 -16.64 -0.41
C GLN A 49 -3.76 -17.61 0.76
N LEU A 50 -2.70 -18.26 1.22
CA LEU A 50 -2.77 -19.19 2.35
C LEU A 50 -3.29 -18.50 3.61
N ASN A 51 -2.75 -17.33 3.95
CA ASN A 51 -3.08 -16.65 5.20
C ASN A 51 -4.47 -15.99 5.17
N MET A 52 -4.91 -15.48 4.01
CA MET A 52 -6.30 -15.01 3.84
C MET A 52 -7.31 -16.16 3.97
N ALA A 53 -7.00 -17.33 3.41
CA ALA A 53 -7.85 -18.52 3.56
C ALA A 53 -7.88 -19.02 5.01
N ALA A 54 -6.72 -19.06 5.69
CA ALA A 54 -6.64 -19.45 7.10
C ALA A 54 -7.44 -18.49 7.99
N LEU A 55 -7.31 -17.18 7.79
CA LEU A 55 -8.10 -16.19 8.52
C LEU A 55 -9.60 -16.36 8.25
N GLY A 56 -10.00 -16.53 6.99
CA GLY A 56 -11.40 -16.72 6.63
C GLY A 56 -12.02 -17.96 7.30
N SER A 57 -11.29 -19.08 7.31
CA SER A 57 -11.75 -20.32 7.96
C SER A 57 -11.91 -20.13 9.47
N ILE A 58 -10.88 -19.63 10.16
CA ILE A 58 -10.94 -19.51 11.63
C ILE A 58 -11.94 -18.42 12.08
N ALA A 59 -12.17 -17.40 11.25
CA ALA A 59 -13.19 -16.40 11.48
C ALA A 59 -14.60 -17.00 11.43
N GLU A 60 -14.87 -17.84 10.44
CA GLU A 60 -16.15 -18.55 10.32
C GLU A 60 -16.38 -19.48 11.52
N ASP A 61 -15.36 -20.26 11.90
CA ASP A 61 -15.43 -21.13 13.08
C ASP A 61 -15.69 -20.32 14.36
N TYR A 62 -15.09 -19.13 14.49
CA TYR A 62 -15.34 -18.24 15.63
C TYR A 62 -16.79 -17.73 15.67
N LEU A 63 -17.35 -17.35 14.52
CA LEU A 63 -18.74 -16.88 14.41
C LEU A 63 -19.75 -17.98 14.75
N HIS A 64 -19.43 -19.24 14.42
CA HIS A 64 -20.24 -20.40 14.78
C HIS A 64 -20.02 -20.89 16.21
N GLY A 65 -18.99 -20.40 16.90
CA GLY A 65 -18.63 -20.82 18.26
C GLY A 65 -17.77 -22.08 18.31
N ASP A 66 -17.27 -22.55 17.16
CA ASP A 66 -16.39 -23.71 17.01
C ASP A 66 -14.91 -23.36 17.27
N ALA A 67 -14.54 -22.08 17.20
CA ALA A 67 -13.23 -21.56 17.60
C ALA A 67 -13.31 -20.51 18.72
N LYS A 68 -12.22 -20.38 19.49
CA LYS A 68 -12.08 -19.38 20.54
C LYS A 68 -11.36 -18.13 20.02
N ALA A 69 -11.63 -16.99 20.66
CA ALA A 69 -10.96 -15.72 20.33
C ALA A 69 -9.43 -15.83 20.32
N GLY A 70 -8.84 -16.60 21.23
CA GLY A 70 -7.39 -16.83 21.28
C GLY A 70 -6.83 -17.52 20.04
N GLU A 71 -7.59 -18.43 19.42
CA GLU A 71 -7.17 -19.16 18.20
C GLU A 71 -7.22 -18.23 16.98
N VAL A 72 -8.23 -17.38 16.89
CA VAL A 72 -8.33 -16.34 15.86
C VAL A 72 -7.20 -15.31 16.00
N LEU A 73 -6.92 -14.86 17.22
CA LEU A 73 -5.83 -13.92 17.51
C LEU A 73 -4.47 -14.50 17.12
N GLN A 74 -4.22 -15.77 17.47
CA GLN A 74 -3.00 -16.47 17.09
C GLN A 74 -2.86 -16.54 15.57
N THR A 75 -3.92 -16.98 14.86
CA THR A 75 -3.93 -17.07 13.39
C THR A 75 -3.69 -15.71 12.74
N THR A 76 -4.30 -14.65 13.27
CA THR A 76 -4.13 -13.28 12.78
C THR A 76 -2.69 -12.81 12.95
N GLN A 77 -2.07 -13.10 14.09
CA GLN A 77 -0.68 -12.72 14.36
C GLN A 77 0.31 -13.54 13.53
N ASP A 78 0.05 -14.83 13.32
CA ASP A 78 0.85 -15.67 12.43
C ASP A 78 0.77 -15.20 10.99
N SER A 79 -0.44 -14.85 10.53
CA SER A 79 -0.67 -14.27 9.21
C SER A 79 0.06 -12.95 9.01
N LEU A 80 0.00 -12.06 10.01
CA LEU A 80 0.74 -10.80 10.00
C LEU A 80 2.25 -11.06 9.83
N ARG A 81 2.82 -11.93 10.67
CA ARG A 81 4.26 -12.27 10.60
C ARG A 81 4.64 -12.90 9.27
N ALA A 82 3.80 -13.78 8.73
CA ALA A 82 4.04 -14.43 7.45
C ALA A 82 4.09 -13.38 6.31
N ILE A 83 3.12 -12.47 6.27
CA ILE A 83 3.08 -11.37 5.28
C ILE A 83 4.27 -10.43 5.44
N GLU A 84 4.58 -10.01 6.67
CA GLU A 84 5.71 -9.11 6.94
C GLU A 84 7.06 -9.74 6.58
N GLY A 85 7.18 -11.07 6.71
CA GLY A 85 8.36 -11.84 6.32
C GLY A 85 8.58 -11.96 4.82
N THR A 86 7.67 -11.48 3.98
CA THR A 86 7.83 -11.43 2.51
C THR A 86 8.36 -10.07 2.04
N GLY A 87 9.03 -10.07 0.88
CA GLY A 87 9.58 -8.88 0.24
C GLY A 87 9.32 -8.84 -1.26
N PRO A 88 8.07 -8.63 -1.71
CA PRO A 88 7.77 -8.50 -3.13
C PRO A 88 8.48 -7.28 -3.72
N SER A 89 9.04 -7.47 -4.92
CA SER A 89 9.70 -6.43 -5.70
C SER A 89 8.72 -5.60 -6.51
N ASP A 90 7.56 -6.15 -6.86
CA ASP A 90 6.54 -5.43 -7.61
C ASP A 90 5.91 -4.32 -6.73
N PRO A 91 5.80 -3.07 -7.22
CA PRO A 91 5.27 -1.96 -6.43
C PRO A 91 3.84 -2.17 -5.94
N SER A 92 2.98 -2.80 -6.75
CA SER A 92 1.59 -3.08 -6.37
C SER A 92 1.51 -4.17 -5.31
N LEU A 93 2.30 -5.24 -5.45
CA LEU A 93 2.37 -6.31 -4.44
C LEU A 93 2.97 -5.81 -3.12
N SER A 94 4.00 -4.94 -3.16
CA SER A 94 4.57 -4.31 -1.97
C SER A 94 3.55 -3.42 -1.24
N LYS A 95 2.75 -2.66 -1.99
CA LYS A 95 1.63 -1.88 -1.43
C LYS A 95 0.58 -2.81 -0.82
N THR A 96 0.17 -3.86 -1.52
CA THR A 96 -0.80 -4.86 -1.01
C THR A 96 -0.29 -5.50 0.28
N ARG A 97 1.00 -5.87 0.37
CA ARG A 97 1.61 -6.42 1.58
C ARG A 97 1.42 -5.50 2.79
N ALA A 98 1.68 -4.21 2.63
CA ALA A 98 1.50 -3.23 3.71
C ALA A 98 0.03 -3.09 4.13
N ILE A 99 -0.90 -3.13 3.17
CA ILE A 99 -2.35 -3.07 3.43
C ILE A 99 -2.82 -4.32 4.18
N LEU A 100 -2.39 -5.51 3.75
CA LEU A 100 -2.74 -6.76 4.42
C LEU A 100 -2.19 -6.82 5.85
N ALA A 101 -0.96 -6.38 6.09
CA ALA A 101 -0.40 -6.29 7.44
C ALA A 101 -1.26 -5.38 8.36
N ALA A 102 -1.71 -4.23 7.84
CA ALA A 102 -2.64 -3.37 8.56
C ALA A 102 -4.01 -4.04 8.78
N MET A 103 -4.51 -4.79 7.79
CA MET A 103 -5.79 -5.51 7.87
C MET A 103 -5.77 -6.57 8.97
N PHE A 104 -4.74 -7.42 9.03
CA PHE A 104 -4.56 -8.38 10.12
C PHE A 104 -4.49 -7.68 11.48
N THR A 105 -3.76 -6.56 11.57
CA THR A 105 -3.67 -5.78 12.81
C THR A 105 -5.03 -5.27 13.28
N GLU A 106 -5.84 -4.69 12.39
CA GLU A 106 -7.19 -4.21 12.75
C GLU A 106 -8.13 -5.38 13.07
N TYR A 107 -8.03 -6.50 12.36
CA TYR A 107 -8.84 -7.68 12.65
C TYR A 107 -8.53 -8.26 14.04
N GLY A 108 -7.26 -8.35 14.43
CA GLY A 108 -6.87 -8.77 15.78
C GLY A 108 -7.43 -7.85 16.87
N LYS A 109 -7.46 -6.54 16.63
CA LYS A 109 -8.11 -5.57 17.55
C LYS A 109 -9.62 -5.81 17.65
N ALA A 110 -10.27 -6.19 16.55
CA ALA A 110 -11.69 -6.52 16.55
C ALA A 110 -11.98 -7.72 17.46
N ILE A 111 -11.24 -8.81 17.30
CA ILE A 111 -11.41 -10.02 18.10
C ILE A 111 -11.13 -9.76 19.58
N HIS A 112 -10.06 -9.01 19.90
CA HIS A 112 -9.81 -8.60 21.28
C HIS A 112 -10.96 -7.76 21.88
N ALA A 113 -11.49 -6.82 21.11
CA ALA A 113 -12.60 -5.96 21.57
C ALA A 113 -13.88 -6.77 21.81
N ASP A 114 -14.18 -7.73 20.93
CA ASP A 114 -15.33 -8.62 21.03
C ASP A 114 -15.22 -9.55 22.25
N ALA A 115 -14.05 -10.18 22.43
CA ALA A 115 -13.79 -11.10 23.54
C ALA A 115 -13.84 -10.44 24.92
N ASP A 116 -13.46 -9.17 25.02
CA ASP A 116 -13.40 -8.43 26.29
C ASP A 116 -14.79 -8.18 26.92
N LYS A 117 -15.90 -8.33 26.18
CA LYS A 117 -17.31 -8.12 26.62
C LYS A 117 -17.61 -6.80 27.35
N LYS A 118 -16.68 -5.86 27.40
CA LYS A 118 -16.74 -4.58 28.13
C LYS A 118 -17.22 -3.41 27.26
N HIS A 119 -18.08 -3.67 26.27
CA HIS A 119 -18.60 -2.65 25.34
C HIS A 119 -17.51 -1.91 24.54
N LYS A 120 -16.38 -2.56 24.25
CA LYS A 120 -15.46 -2.02 23.24
C LYS A 120 -16.09 -2.24 21.87
N ASP A 121 -16.17 -1.18 21.08
CA ASP A 121 -16.71 -1.21 19.72
C ASP A 121 -15.80 -2.06 18.81
N ALA A 122 -16.05 -3.37 18.75
CA ALA A 122 -15.41 -4.29 17.83
C ALA A 122 -15.76 -3.95 16.38
N GLY A 123 -16.97 -3.43 16.15
CA GLY A 123 -17.50 -3.08 14.84
C GLY A 123 -16.60 -2.11 14.08
N LYS A 124 -16.06 -1.07 14.74
CA LYS A 124 -15.14 -0.13 14.09
C LYS A 124 -13.85 -0.80 13.57
N TYR A 125 -13.34 -1.82 14.27
CA TYR A 125 -12.11 -2.51 13.89
C TYR A 125 -12.39 -3.51 12.75
N VAL A 126 -13.53 -4.22 12.81
CA VAL A 126 -14.01 -5.05 11.69
C VAL A 126 -14.18 -4.21 10.43
N TYR A 127 -14.85 -3.06 10.53
CA TYR A 127 -15.07 -2.15 9.41
C TYR A 127 -13.76 -1.70 8.76
N ARG A 128 -12.75 -1.37 9.57
CA ARG A 128 -11.42 -1.00 9.06
C ARG A 128 -10.69 -2.17 8.41
N ALA A 129 -10.71 -3.35 9.02
CA ALA A 129 -10.11 -4.55 8.44
C ALA A 129 -10.75 -4.87 7.07
N TYR A 130 -12.07 -4.81 6.98
CA TYR A 130 -12.80 -5.02 5.73
C TYR A 130 -12.47 -3.93 4.69
N GLY A 131 -12.43 -2.66 5.09
CA GLY A 131 -12.02 -1.57 4.20
C GLY A 131 -10.60 -1.73 3.66
N LEU A 132 -9.67 -2.20 4.49
CA LEU A 132 -8.30 -2.51 4.08
C LEU A 132 -8.24 -3.71 3.13
N ALA A 133 -9.02 -4.76 3.38
CA ALA A 133 -9.11 -5.91 2.47
C ALA A 133 -9.60 -5.49 1.07
N ASN A 134 -10.65 -4.66 1.00
CA ASN A 134 -11.14 -4.14 -0.28
C ASN A 134 -10.13 -3.21 -0.96
N PHE A 135 -9.38 -2.41 -0.19
CA PHE A 135 -8.34 -1.57 -0.78
C PHE A 135 -7.18 -2.40 -1.34
N ALA A 136 -6.81 -3.50 -0.68
CA ALA A 136 -5.86 -4.47 -1.22
C ALA A 136 -6.39 -5.13 -2.50
N HIS A 137 -7.66 -5.54 -2.51
CA HIS A 137 -8.34 -6.06 -3.70
C HIS A 137 -8.28 -5.06 -4.86
N ASP A 138 -8.60 -3.79 -4.63
CA ASP A 138 -8.59 -2.78 -5.70
C ASP A 138 -7.20 -2.54 -6.28
N VAL A 139 -6.16 -2.52 -5.44
CA VAL A 139 -4.76 -2.42 -5.89
C VAL A 139 -4.40 -3.61 -6.78
N LEU A 140 -4.75 -4.83 -6.37
CA LEU A 140 -4.49 -6.04 -7.14
C LEU A 140 -5.32 -6.10 -8.43
N ALA A 141 -6.59 -5.69 -8.40
CA ALA A 141 -7.48 -5.67 -9.55
C ALA A 141 -6.95 -4.73 -10.64
N GLN A 142 -6.45 -3.56 -10.25
CA GLN A 142 -5.82 -2.61 -11.18
C GLN A 142 -4.51 -3.17 -11.78
N ALA A 143 -3.71 -3.88 -11.00
CA ALA A 143 -2.43 -4.45 -11.43
C ALA A 143 -2.55 -5.80 -12.17
N LYS A 144 -3.69 -6.50 -12.04
CA LYS A 144 -3.91 -7.89 -12.49
C LYS A 144 -3.40 -8.17 -13.89
N GLY A 145 -3.78 -7.33 -14.85
CA GLY A 145 -3.41 -7.52 -16.25
C GLY A 145 -1.89 -7.48 -16.46
N ALA A 146 -1.23 -6.47 -15.89
CA ALA A 146 0.21 -6.29 -16.02
C ALA A 146 1.01 -7.36 -15.27
N LEU A 147 0.59 -7.73 -14.05
CA LEU A 147 1.18 -8.83 -13.29
C LEU A 147 1.06 -10.17 -14.03
N LYS A 148 -0.12 -10.46 -14.60
CA LYS A 148 -0.37 -11.68 -15.35
C LYS A 148 0.51 -11.79 -16.59
N GLN A 149 0.72 -10.70 -17.33
CA GLN A 149 1.65 -10.65 -18.47
C GLN A 149 3.10 -10.95 -18.05
N ARG A 150 3.47 -10.66 -16.80
CA ARG A 150 4.79 -10.97 -16.22
C ARG A 150 4.87 -12.37 -15.61
N GLY A 151 3.76 -13.11 -15.57
CA GLY A 151 3.69 -14.49 -15.06
C GLY A 151 3.33 -14.60 -13.56
N CYS A 152 2.75 -13.55 -12.97
CA CYS A 152 2.18 -13.58 -11.63
C CYS A 152 0.66 -13.46 -11.73
N ASP A 153 -0.08 -14.54 -11.45
CA ASP A 153 -1.54 -14.51 -11.43
C ASP A 153 -2.03 -14.24 -10.00
N VAL A 154 -2.72 -13.12 -9.82
CA VAL A 154 -3.29 -12.71 -8.52
C VAL A 154 -4.79 -13.01 -8.41
N THR A 155 -5.35 -13.78 -9.35
CA THR A 155 -6.80 -14.05 -9.37
C THR A 155 -7.31 -14.74 -8.12
N SER A 156 -6.49 -15.53 -7.43
CA SER A 156 -6.86 -16.18 -6.17
C SER A 156 -6.97 -15.23 -4.97
N LEU A 157 -6.53 -13.98 -5.12
CA LEU A 157 -6.58 -12.92 -4.10
C LEU A 157 -7.68 -11.88 -4.39
N LEU A 158 -8.52 -12.12 -5.39
CA LEU A 158 -9.64 -11.26 -5.80
C LEU A 158 -10.95 -11.99 -5.57
#